data_AF-A6GH30-F1
#
_entry.id   AF-A6GH30-F1
#
_cell.length_a   1.000
_cell.length_b   1.000
_cell.length_c   1.000
_cell.angle_alpha   90.00
_cell.angle_beta   90.00
_cell.angle_gamma   90.00
#
_symmetry.space_group_name_H-M   'P 1'
#
loop_
_entity.id
_entity.type
_entity.pdbx_description
1 polymer ?
#
loop_
_entity_poly.entity_id
_entity_poly.type
_entity_poly.pdbx_seq_one_letter_code
_entity_poly.pdbx_strand_id
1 'polypeptide(L)'
;MVRDNSLHALSALSLASVLALTLAGCGETEPEPEPEGPKVEASAKGDLQWKRADALERDLAGALELGTDELCVEVGVAPCIQEVHLVALGGHDPIDLGLYESLDEPLTTTPIALDRVVLSACIARASADAELGPDAAVVFGSLDLAGEAPASGSEAVAELTQTLTRRLFARDPLAEEVALIGELTVDGEGGRVSAEDFAILACHSLGTTSEFLMF
;
A
#
# COMPACT_ATOMS: atom_id res chain seq x y z
N MET A 1 -15.58 -3.37 -43.51
CA MET A 1 -14.31 -2.65 -43.75
C MET A 1 -13.22 -3.49 -43.11
N VAL A 2 -12.66 -4.41 -43.90
CA VAL A 2 -11.71 -5.44 -43.46
C VAL A 2 -10.32 -4.85 -43.58
N ARG A 3 -9.53 -4.87 -42.51
CA ARG A 3 -8.09 -4.62 -42.55
C ARG A 3 -7.38 -5.81 -41.92
N ASP A 4 -7.05 -6.76 -42.78
CA ASP A 4 -5.88 -7.61 -42.63
C ASP A 4 -4.63 -6.75 -42.63
N ASN A 5 -3.70 -7.00 -41.71
CA ASN A 5 -2.31 -6.58 -41.90
C ASN A 5 -1.38 -7.59 -41.21
N SER A 6 -0.96 -8.57 -42.01
CA SER A 6 0.13 -9.49 -41.73
C SER A 6 1.48 -8.84 -42.02
N LEU A 7 2.43 -8.89 -41.09
CA LEU A 7 3.87 -8.71 -41.30
C LEU A 7 4.56 -9.65 -40.27
N HIS A 8 5.14 -10.78 -40.70
CA HIS A 8 6.56 -10.95 -41.09
C HIS A 8 7.53 -10.53 -39.96
N ALA A 9 8.60 -11.23 -39.61
CA ALA A 9 9.14 -12.53 -39.94
C ALA A 9 10.30 -12.74 -38.95
N LEU A 10 10.64 -13.99 -38.70
CA LEU A 10 11.81 -14.45 -37.96
C LEU A 10 13.11 -13.80 -38.45
N SER A 11 14.00 -13.42 -37.52
CA SER A 11 15.43 -13.26 -37.81
C SER A 11 16.25 -13.72 -36.62
N ALA A 12 16.66 -14.99 -36.67
CA ALA A 12 17.84 -15.49 -35.98
C ALA A 12 19.08 -15.02 -36.74
N LEU A 13 20.16 -14.60 -36.06
CA LEU A 13 21.52 -15.03 -36.37
C LEU A 13 22.57 -14.38 -35.44
N SER A 14 23.51 -15.25 -35.05
CA SER A 14 24.96 -15.02 -34.98
C SER A 14 25.62 -14.69 -33.63
N LEU A 15 26.32 -15.74 -33.15
CA LEU A 15 27.57 -15.69 -32.40
C LEU A 15 28.56 -14.67 -33.00
N ALA A 16 29.27 -13.94 -32.13
CA ALA A 16 30.67 -13.59 -32.32
C ALA A 16 31.34 -13.27 -30.97
N SER A 17 32.30 -14.11 -30.60
CA SER A 17 33.23 -13.90 -29.50
C SER A 17 34.14 -12.70 -29.77
N VAL A 18 34.30 -11.81 -28.78
CA VAL A 18 35.53 -11.01 -28.65
C VAL A 18 35.99 -11.09 -27.19
N LEU A 19 37.07 -11.85 -27.02
CA LEU A 19 37.89 -11.92 -25.83
C LEU A 19 38.79 -10.67 -25.84
N ALA A 20 38.63 -9.76 -24.87
CA ALA A 20 39.57 -8.67 -24.63
C ALA A 20 40.02 -8.68 -23.17
N LEU A 21 41.22 -9.22 -22.98
CA LEU A 21 41.99 -9.19 -21.74
C LEU A 21 42.37 -7.75 -21.41
N THR A 22 41.85 -7.19 -20.32
CA THR A 22 42.44 -6.00 -19.67
C THR A 22 42.75 -6.35 -18.23
N LEU A 23 44.02 -6.68 -17.97
CA LEU A 23 44.61 -6.73 -16.64
C LEU A 23 44.97 -5.30 -16.23
N ALA A 24 44.06 -4.63 -15.53
CA ALA A 24 44.34 -3.41 -14.79
C ALA A 24 43.99 -3.69 -13.31
N GLY A 25 45.02 -3.64 -12.46
CA GLY A 25 44.91 -3.99 -11.05
C GLY A 25 43.85 -3.18 -10.32
N CYS A 26 42.85 -3.89 -9.80
CA CYS A 26 41.99 -3.42 -8.72
C CYS A 26 42.34 -4.27 -7.52
N GLY A 27 42.87 -3.65 -6.45
CA GLY A 27 42.90 -4.31 -5.16
C GLY A 27 41.47 -4.65 -4.79
N GLU A 28 41.16 -5.94 -4.70
CA GLU A 28 39.90 -6.45 -4.19
C GLU A 28 39.77 -5.96 -2.74
N THR A 29 39.08 -4.84 -2.57
CA THR A 29 38.43 -4.57 -1.30
C THR A 29 37.27 -5.54 -1.29
N GLU A 30 37.40 -6.64 -0.54
CA GLU A 30 36.27 -7.55 -0.30
C GLU A 30 35.08 -6.68 0.11
N PRO A 31 33.94 -6.73 -0.62
CA PRO A 31 32.76 -6.01 -0.21
C PRO A 31 32.39 -6.54 1.18
N GLU A 32 32.39 -5.62 2.14
CA GLU A 32 31.92 -5.90 3.50
C GLU A 32 30.51 -6.49 3.39
N PRO A 33 30.23 -7.66 4.01
CA PRO A 33 28.93 -8.29 3.87
C PRO A 33 27.85 -7.32 4.32
N GLU A 34 26.95 -6.96 3.40
CA GLU A 34 25.77 -6.18 3.77
C GLU A 34 25.06 -6.89 4.93
N PRO A 35 24.64 -6.15 5.96
CA PRO A 35 23.96 -6.76 7.09
C PRO A 35 22.76 -7.56 6.57
N GLU A 36 22.77 -8.88 6.79
CA GLU A 36 21.62 -9.73 6.47
C GLU A 36 20.40 -9.12 7.17
N GLY A 37 19.46 -8.62 6.37
CA GLY A 37 18.20 -8.08 6.88
C GLY A 37 17.47 -9.11 7.76
N PRO A 38 16.53 -8.66 8.61
CA PRO A 38 15.77 -9.58 9.45
C PRO A 38 15.16 -10.69 8.60
N LYS A 39 15.48 -11.95 8.91
CA LYS A 39 14.93 -13.10 8.21
C LYS A 39 13.45 -13.22 8.56
N VAL A 40 12.59 -13.06 7.56
CA VAL A 40 11.15 -13.27 7.71
C VAL A 40 10.90 -14.78 7.78
N GLU A 41 10.53 -15.27 8.96
CA GLU A 41 10.18 -16.67 9.16
C GLU A 41 8.84 -16.98 8.46
N ALA A 42 8.82 -18.03 7.64
CA ALA A 42 7.59 -18.44 6.97
C ALA A 42 6.57 -18.96 8.00
N SER A 43 5.31 -18.55 7.88
CA SER A 43 4.25 -19.03 8.78
C SER A 43 4.16 -20.56 8.72
N ALA A 44 4.29 -21.20 9.88
CA ALA A 44 4.13 -22.65 10.02
C ALA A 44 2.69 -23.12 9.71
N LYS A 45 1.73 -22.19 9.63
CA LYS A 45 0.34 -22.41 9.26
C LYS A 45 -0.03 -21.40 8.17
N GLY A 46 0.09 -21.80 6.91
CA GLY A 46 -0.29 -20.96 5.76
C GLY A 46 -1.80 -20.89 5.51
N ASP A 47 -2.62 -20.92 6.56
CA ASP A 47 -4.08 -20.84 6.48
C ASP A 47 -4.51 -19.37 6.60
N LEU A 48 -4.24 -18.60 5.55
CA LEU A 48 -4.58 -17.18 5.49
C LEU A 48 -6.08 -17.02 5.28
N GLN A 49 -6.72 -16.29 6.18
CA GLN A 49 -8.14 -16.01 6.12
C GLN A 49 -8.37 -14.53 5.80
N TRP A 50 -9.37 -14.25 4.97
CA TRP A 50 -9.75 -12.88 4.65
C TRP A 50 -10.35 -12.18 5.86
N LYS A 51 -9.88 -10.98 6.17
CA LYS A 51 -10.52 -10.12 7.16
C LYS A 51 -11.94 -9.81 6.73
N ARG A 52 -12.87 -10.02 7.66
CA ARG A 52 -14.28 -9.68 7.48
C ARG A 52 -14.48 -8.18 7.68
N ALA A 53 -15.59 -7.65 7.15
CA ALA A 53 -15.93 -6.23 7.19
C ALA A 53 -15.72 -5.58 8.57
N ASP A 54 -16.17 -6.23 9.66
CA ASP A 54 -16.07 -5.71 11.03
C ASP A 54 -14.63 -5.71 11.59
N ALA A 55 -13.81 -6.69 11.19
CA ALA A 55 -12.41 -6.75 11.56
C ALA A 55 -11.62 -5.69 10.78
N LEU A 56 -11.84 -5.59 9.47
CA LEU A 56 -11.25 -4.58 8.60
C LEU A 56 -11.57 -3.16 9.11
N GLU A 57 -12.83 -2.89 9.44
CA GLU A 57 -13.29 -1.62 9.98
C GLU A 57 -12.57 -1.26 11.28
N ARG A 58 -12.54 -2.17 12.26
CA ARG A 58 -11.89 -1.93 13.55
C ARG A 58 -10.39 -1.74 13.42
N ASP A 59 -9.74 -2.52 12.56
CA ASP A 59 -8.30 -2.42 12.32
C ASP A 59 -7.96 -1.09 11.63
N LEU A 60 -8.73 -0.66 10.63
CA LEU A 60 -8.53 0.65 9.97
C LEU A 60 -8.80 1.82 10.93
N ALA A 61 -9.91 1.77 11.68
CA ALA A 61 -10.25 2.78 12.66
C ALA A 61 -9.13 2.92 13.71
N GLY A 62 -8.64 1.80 14.25
CA GLY A 62 -7.55 1.79 15.22
C GLY A 62 -6.22 2.26 14.62
N ALA A 63 -5.86 1.76 13.44
CA ALA A 63 -4.59 2.11 12.79
C ALA A 63 -4.52 3.61 12.47
N LEU A 64 -5.62 4.19 11.99
CA LEU A 64 -5.68 5.59 11.58
C LEU A 64 -6.23 6.53 12.65
N GLU A 65 -6.59 6.03 13.83
CA GLU A 65 -7.16 6.83 14.92
C GLU A 65 -8.38 7.65 14.43
N LEU A 66 -9.29 6.95 13.76
CA LEU A 66 -10.55 7.49 13.22
C LEU A 66 -11.74 6.81 13.88
N GLY A 67 -12.86 7.53 13.95
CA GLY A 67 -14.18 6.95 14.18
C GLY A 67 -14.58 6.01 13.04
N THR A 68 -15.36 4.98 13.36
CA THR A 68 -15.87 4.03 12.35
C THR A 68 -16.77 4.69 11.30
N ASP A 69 -17.43 5.79 11.67
CA ASP A 69 -18.24 6.64 10.81
C ASP A 69 -17.42 7.62 9.96
N GLU A 70 -16.13 7.81 10.28
CA GLU A 70 -15.21 8.68 9.54
C GLU A 70 -14.41 7.92 8.48
N LEU A 71 -14.33 6.58 8.57
CA LEU A 71 -13.56 5.75 7.64
C LEU A 71 -14.00 5.94 6.19
N CYS A 72 -15.30 5.80 5.94
CA CYS A 72 -15.85 5.91 4.60
C CYS A 72 -17.35 6.17 4.63
N VAL A 73 -17.74 7.27 3.99
CA VAL A 73 -19.14 7.65 3.77
C VAL A 73 -19.38 7.81 2.27
N GLU A 74 -20.05 6.84 1.65
CA GLU A 74 -20.41 6.91 0.24
C GLU A 74 -21.44 8.03 0.04
N VAL A 75 -21.18 8.88 -0.95
CA VAL A 75 -22.01 10.03 -1.35
C VAL A 75 -22.46 10.94 -0.19
N GLY A 76 -21.68 10.96 0.90
CA GLY A 76 -21.89 11.80 2.07
C GLY A 76 -23.04 11.40 3.00
N VAL A 77 -23.66 10.24 2.79
CA VAL A 77 -24.80 9.80 3.62
C VAL A 77 -24.79 8.34 4.07
N ALA A 78 -24.10 7.44 3.37
CA ALA A 78 -24.19 6.00 3.64
C ALA A 78 -22.82 5.45 4.09
N PRO A 79 -22.71 4.81 5.27
CA PRO A 79 -21.49 4.14 5.69
C PRO A 79 -21.06 3.07 4.68
N CYS A 80 -19.85 3.20 4.13
CA CYS A 80 -19.44 2.33 3.04
C CYS A 80 -19.29 0.87 3.46
N ILE A 81 -18.80 0.61 4.68
CA ILE A 81 -18.47 -0.75 5.13
C ILE A 81 -19.72 -1.49 5.58
N GLN A 82 -20.57 -0.82 6.36
CA GLN A 82 -21.71 -1.42 7.05
C GLN A 82 -22.95 -1.49 6.16
N GLU A 83 -23.02 -0.71 5.08
CA GLU A 83 -24.16 -0.71 4.17
C GLU A 83 -23.74 -1.01 2.73
N VAL A 84 -22.95 -0.13 2.10
CA VAL A 84 -22.75 -0.19 0.64
C VAL A 84 -21.94 -1.39 0.19
N HIS A 85 -20.84 -1.68 0.90
CA HIS A 85 -19.87 -2.72 0.56
C HIS A 85 -19.92 -3.90 1.52
N LEU A 86 -20.89 -3.96 2.44
CA LEU A 86 -20.96 -4.99 3.49
C LEU A 86 -20.79 -6.41 2.93
N VAL A 87 -21.58 -6.76 1.92
CA VAL A 87 -21.53 -8.10 1.29
C VAL A 87 -20.23 -8.28 0.51
N ALA A 88 -19.76 -7.25 -0.19
CA ALA A 88 -18.51 -7.29 -0.94
C ALA A 88 -17.29 -7.49 -0.01
N LEU A 89 -17.36 -7.03 1.24
CA LEU A 89 -16.33 -7.19 2.27
C LEU A 89 -16.56 -8.43 3.14
N GLY A 90 -17.38 -9.38 2.66
CA GLY A 90 -17.58 -10.68 3.31
C GLY A 90 -18.49 -10.64 4.54
N GLY A 91 -19.21 -9.53 4.75
CA GLY A 91 -20.30 -9.44 5.72
C GLY A 91 -21.54 -10.20 5.28
N HIS A 92 -22.56 -10.18 6.14
CA HIS A 92 -23.86 -10.78 5.90
C HIS A 92 -24.95 -9.81 6.35
N ASP A 93 -26.11 -9.86 5.71
CA ASP A 93 -27.26 -9.00 6.00
C ASP A 93 -28.55 -9.81 5.92
N PRO A 94 -29.01 -10.35 7.06
CA PRO A 94 -30.18 -11.23 7.09
C PRO A 94 -31.51 -10.48 6.98
N ILE A 95 -31.52 -9.16 7.21
CA ILE A 95 -32.75 -8.38 7.29
C ILE A 95 -33.08 -7.73 5.96
N ASP A 96 -32.17 -6.96 5.38
CA ASP A 96 -32.47 -6.21 4.16
C ASP A 96 -32.19 -7.04 2.90
N LEU A 97 -31.13 -7.85 2.91
CA LEU A 97 -30.75 -8.71 1.78
C LEU A 97 -31.11 -10.20 1.94
N GLY A 98 -31.50 -10.65 3.14
CA GLY A 98 -31.80 -12.06 3.41
C GLY A 98 -30.57 -12.99 3.31
N LEU A 99 -29.37 -12.45 3.49
CA LEU A 99 -28.10 -13.16 3.54
C LEU A 99 -27.77 -13.54 4.98
N TYR A 100 -28.07 -14.78 5.36
CA TYR A 100 -27.90 -15.28 6.73
C TYR A 100 -26.50 -15.80 7.04
N GLU A 101 -25.71 -16.08 6.01
CA GLU A 101 -24.35 -16.61 6.12
C GLU A 101 -23.39 -15.71 5.34
N SER A 102 -22.18 -15.55 5.86
CA SER A 102 -21.09 -14.89 5.15
C SER A 102 -20.60 -15.74 4.00
N LEU A 103 -20.06 -15.10 2.97
CA LEU A 103 -19.43 -15.80 1.85
C LEU A 103 -18.12 -16.46 2.29
N ASP A 104 -17.87 -17.67 1.82
CA ASP A 104 -16.62 -18.39 2.13
C ASP A 104 -15.39 -17.76 1.43
N GLU A 105 -15.62 -17.08 0.31
CA GLU A 105 -14.59 -16.47 -0.53
C GLU A 105 -14.92 -15.03 -0.91
N PRO A 106 -13.90 -14.20 -1.20
CA PRO A 106 -14.09 -12.86 -1.78
C PRO A 106 -14.85 -12.90 -3.11
N LEU A 107 -15.66 -11.86 -3.34
CA LEU A 107 -16.31 -11.63 -4.62
C LEU A 107 -15.36 -10.95 -5.61
N THR A 108 -15.75 -10.94 -6.88
CA THR A 108 -15.06 -10.17 -7.93
C THR A 108 -15.03 -8.67 -7.64
N THR A 109 -15.93 -8.18 -6.80
CA THR A 109 -16.02 -6.78 -6.36
C THR A 109 -15.32 -6.51 -5.03
N THR A 110 -14.80 -7.52 -4.32
CA THR A 110 -14.12 -7.30 -3.03
C THR A 110 -12.91 -6.39 -3.15
N PRO A 111 -11.99 -6.55 -4.13
CA PRO A 111 -10.82 -5.67 -4.23
C PRO A 111 -11.19 -4.19 -4.42
N ILE A 112 -12.16 -3.89 -5.29
CA ILE A 112 -12.57 -2.50 -5.53
C ILE A 112 -13.31 -1.89 -4.33
N ALA A 113 -14.08 -2.70 -3.59
CA ALA A 113 -14.71 -2.25 -2.35
C ALA A 113 -13.66 -1.90 -1.28
N LEU A 114 -12.65 -2.75 -1.13
CA LEU A 114 -11.54 -2.52 -0.23
C LEU A 114 -10.78 -1.25 -0.59
N ASP A 115 -10.33 -1.12 -1.84
CA ASP A 115 -9.53 0.03 -2.30
C ASP A 115 -10.26 1.34 -1.97
N ARG A 116 -11.57 1.41 -2.22
CA ARG A 116 -12.39 2.59 -1.89
C ARG A 116 -12.40 2.88 -0.39
N VAL A 117 -12.58 1.87 0.45
CA VAL A 117 -12.63 2.03 1.91
C VAL A 117 -11.28 2.49 2.45
N VAL A 118 -10.19 1.83 2.07
CA VAL A 118 -8.85 2.17 2.53
C VAL A 118 -8.47 3.57 2.04
N LEU A 119 -8.71 3.89 0.77
CA LEU A 119 -8.41 5.20 0.21
C LEU A 119 -9.19 6.30 0.93
N SER A 120 -10.49 6.10 1.16
CA SER A 120 -11.33 7.05 1.88
C SER A 120 -10.81 7.30 3.30
N ALA A 121 -10.42 6.23 4.02
CA ALA A 121 -9.92 6.36 5.38
C ALA A 121 -8.57 7.09 5.43
N CYS A 122 -7.67 6.79 4.49
CA CYS A 122 -6.39 7.50 4.37
C CYS A 122 -6.59 8.99 4.06
N ILE A 123 -7.53 9.35 3.17
CA ILE A 123 -7.90 10.75 2.89
C ILE A 123 -8.44 11.42 4.15
N ALA A 124 -9.38 10.77 4.86
CA ALA A 124 -9.97 11.33 6.07
C ALA A 124 -8.91 11.63 7.14
N ARG A 125 -7.96 10.70 7.36
CA ARG A 125 -6.86 10.90 8.30
C ARG A 125 -5.91 12.00 7.86
N ALA A 126 -5.55 12.06 6.58
CA ALA A 126 -4.64 13.08 6.06
C ALA A 126 -5.24 14.48 6.21
N SER A 127 -6.53 14.64 5.87
CA SER A 127 -7.27 15.90 6.09
C SER A 127 -7.30 16.28 7.57
N ALA A 128 -7.60 15.33 8.46
CA ALA A 128 -7.65 15.60 9.90
C ALA A 128 -6.28 15.99 10.47
N ASP A 129 -5.18 15.36 10.02
CA ASP A 129 -3.82 15.75 10.42
C ASP A 129 -3.42 17.12 9.86
N ALA A 130 -3.81 17.43 8.62
CA ALA A 130 -3.52 18.73 8.00
C ALA A 130 -4.20 19.88 8.77
N GLU A 131 -5.42 19.68 9.26
CA GLU A 131 -6.14 20.66 10.08
C GLU A 131 -5.50 20.89 11.45
N LEU A 132 -4.90 19.85 12.04
CA LEU A 132 -4.19 19.93 13.33
C LEU A 132 -2.82 20.59 13.20
N GLY A 133 -2.16 20.43 12.05
CA GLY A 133 -0.79 20.88 11.78
C GLY A 133 0.27 19.91 12.29
N PRO A 134 1.56 20.16 11.96
CA PRO A 134 2.63 19.17 12.10
C PRO A 134 2.90 18.74 13.55
N ASP A 135 2.73 19.66 14.52
CA ASP A 135 3.02 19.37 15.94
C ASP A 135 1.91 18.55 16.65
N ALA A 136 0.73 18.43 16.02
CA ALA A 136 -0.45 17.79 16.61
C ALA A 136 -1.03 16.66 15.75
N ALA A 137 -0.50 16.46 14.54
CA ALA A 137 -0.84 15.34 13.67
C ALA A 137 -0.57 13.99 14.36
N VAL A 138 -1.49 13.05 14.17
CA VAL A 138 -1.54 11.77 14.86
C VAL A 138 -0.82 10.66 14.09
N VAL A 139 -0.95 10.66 12.76
CA VAL A 139 -0.38 9.63 11.88
C VAL A 139 0.72 10.21 11.00
N PHE A 140 0.48 11.39 10.42
CA PHE A 140 1.34 11.99 9.41
C PHE A 140 2.23 13.13 9.95
N GLY A 141 2.53 13.13 11.26
CA GLY A 141 3.29 14.21 11.92
C GLY A 141 4.75 14.39 11.47
N SER A 142 5.32 13.42 10.76
CA SER A 142 6.66 13.56 10.15
C SER A 142 6.66 14.43 8.87
N LEU A 143 5.48 14.86 8.40
CA LEU A 143 5.31 15.60 7.16
C LEU A 143 4.73 17.00 7.41
N ASP A 144 5.17 17.96 6.60
CA ASP A 144 4.43 19.21 6.38
C ASP A 144 3.40 18.98 5.27
N LEU A 145 2.17 18.63 5.64
CA LEU A 145 1.11 18.26 4.69
C LEU A 145 0.71 19.39 3.73
N ALA A 146 1.02 20.65 4.05
CA ALA A 146 0.79 21.79 3.16
C ALA A 146 1.92 22.00 2.13
N GLY A 147 3.00 21.22 2.22
CA GLY A 147 4.20 21.33 1.41
C GLY A 147 4.32 20.31 0.29
N GLU A 148 5.53 20.22 -0.26
CA GLU A 148 5.90 19.17 -1.21
C GLU A 148 6.33 17.90 -0.45
N ALA A 149 6.13 16.75 -1.09
CA ALA A 149 6.60 15.48 -0.56
C ALA A 149 8.11 15.54 -0.25
N PRO A 150 8.56 14.84 0.81
CA PRO A 150 9.97 14.81 1.16
C PRO A 150 10.78 14.09 0.08
N ALA A 151 12.11 14.18 0.15
CA ALA A 151 12.95 13.39 -0.76
C ALA A 151 12.78 11.89 -0.45
N SER A 152 12.71 11.05 -1.49
CA SER A 152 12.51 9.58 -1.42
C SER A 152 13.33 8.86 -0.33
N GLY A 153 14.62 9.20 -0.17
CA GLY A 153 15.51 8.57 0.82
C GLY A 153 15.65 9.33 2.15
N SER A 154 14.74 10.26 2.45
CA SER A 154 14.82 11.08 3.65
C SER A 154 14.33 10.35 4.90
N GLU A 155 14.74 10.86 6.07
CA GLU A 155 14.28 10.37 7.37
C GLU A 155 12.75 10.47 7.54
N ALA A 156 12.12 11.50 6.96
CA ALA A 156 10.67 11.66 7.00
C ALA A 156 9.91 10.52 6.30
N VAL A 157 10.43 10.00 5.17
CA VAL A 157 9.87 8.82 4.48
C VAL A 157 10.01 7.57 5.36
N ALA A 158 11.19 7.38 5.97
CA ALA A 158 11.44 6.24 6.85
C ALA A 158 10.55 6.26 8.09
N GLU A 159 10.40 7.42 8.73
CA GLU A 159 9.55 7.61 9.91
C GLU A 159 8.06 7.41 9.59
N LEU A 160 7.58 7.95 8.46
CA LEU A 160 6.23 7.72 7.99
C LEU A 160 5.96 6.24 7.76
N THR A 161 6.84 5.59 6.98
CA THR A 161 6.71 4.17 6.65
C THR A 161 6.70 3.34 7.93
N GLN A 162 7.60 3.62 8.87
CA GLN A 162 7.61 2.94 10.17
C GLN A 162 6.32 3.14 10.95
N THR A 163 5.79 4.36 10.98
CA THR A 163 4.55 4.68 11.68
C THR A 163 3.38 3.89 11.10
N LEU A 164 3.22 3.91 9.77
CA LEU A 164 2.14 3.19 9.08
C LEU A 164 2.30 1.66 9.22
N THR A 165 3.49 1.10 9.01
CA THR A 165 3.74 -0.34 9.13
C THR A 165 3.47 -0.83 10.56
N ARG A 166 3.86 -0.08 11.59
CA ARG A 166 3.56 -0.45 12.99
C ARG A 166 2.07 -0.38 13.29
N ARG A 167 1.37 0.63 12.77
CA ARG A 167 -0.07 0.80 12.98
C ARG A 167 -0.90 -0.26 12.24
N LEU A 168 -0.52 -0.60 11.00
CA LEU A 168 -1.26 -1.55 10.15
C LEU A 168 -0.87 -3.01 10.38
N PHE A 169 0.40 -3.30 10.66
CA PHE A 169 0.93 -4.67 10.70
C PHE A 169 1.58 -5.06 12.03
N ALA A 170 1.68 -4.14 12.99
CA ALA A 170 2.34 -4.37 14.29
C ALA A 170 3.80 -4.85 14.18
N ARG A 171 4.54 -4.43 13.14
CA ARG A 171 5.96 -4.70 12.94
C ARG A 171 6.72 -3.50 12.42
N ASP A 172 8.06 -3.61 12.38
CA ASP A 172 8.92 -2.64 11.71
C ASP A 172 8.96 -2.87 10.19
N PRO A 173 9.15 -1.81 9.38
CA PRO A 173 9.26 -1.95 7.94
C PRO A 173 10.63 -2.52 7.56
N LEU A 174 10.64 -3.27 6.47
CA LEU A 174 11.85 -3.69 5.79
C LEU A 174 12.48 -2.49 5.05
N ALA A 175 13.80 -2.52 4.85
CA ALA A 175 14.49 -1.45 4.11
C ALA A 175 13.97 -1.30 2.68
N GLU A 176 13.57 -2.41 2.05
CA GLU A 176 12.96 -2.41 0.71
C GLU A 176 11.57 -1.75 0.70
N GLU A 177 10.77 -1.94 1.76
CA GLU A 177 9.46 -1.28 1.88
C GLU A 177 9.62 0.24 2.01
N VAL A 178 10.60 0.70 2.80
CA VAL A 178 10.92 2.14 2.90
C VAL A 178 11.35 2.70 1.55
N ALA A 179 12.17 1.96 0.79
CA ALA A 179 12.61 2.38 -0.53
C ALA A 179 11.43 2.49 -1.51
N LEU A 180 10.56 1.47 -1.57
CA LEU A 180 9.38 1.45 -2.45
C LEU A 180 8.38 2.55 -2.11
N ILE A 181 8.12 2.80 -0.82
CA ILE A 181 7.27 3.92 -0.41
C ILE A 181 7.91 5.24 -0.81
N GLY A 182 9.23 5.38 -0.69
CA GLY A 182 9.95 6.57 -1.16
C GLY A 182 9.77 6.87 -2.64
N GLU A 183 9.49 5.88 -3.50
CA GLU A 183 9.22 6.10 -4.93
C GLU A 183 7.93 6.91 -5.16
N LEU A 184 6.99 6.88 -4.22
CA LEU A 184 5.72 7.62 -4.28
C LEU A 184 5.88 9.14 -4.04
N THR A 185 7.09 9.60 -3.71
CA THR A 185 7.36 11.04 -3.50
C THR A 185 7.41 11.85 -4.81
N VAL A 186 7.40 11.17 -5.95
CA VAL A 186 7.40 11.77 -7.28
C VAL A 186 6.30 11.19 -8.17
N ASP A 187 5.87 11.97 -9.16
CA ASP A 187 4.94 11.54 -10.19
C ASP A 187 5.64 10.78 -11.34
N GLY A 188 4.87 10.36 -12.35
CA GLY A 188 5.39 9.66 -13.52
C GLY A 188 6.32 10.48 -14.42
N GLU A 189 6.40 11.80 -14.23
CA GLU A 189 7.31 12.71 -14.94
C GLU A 189 8.55 13.06 -14.09
N GLY A 190 8.60 12.60 -12.83
CA GLY A 190 9.67 12.87 -11.88
C GLY A 190 9.50 14.18 -11.10
N GLY A 191 8.35 14.85 -11.20
CA GLY A 191 8.00 16.00 -10.37
C GLY A 191 7.63 15.57 -8.95
N ARG A 192 7.95 16.38 -7.94
CA ARG A 192 7.51 16.09 -6.55
C ARG A 192 6.00 16.24 -6.45
N VAL A 193 5.34 15.26 -5.83
CA VAL A 193 3.92 15.36 -5.47
C VAL A 193 3.75 16.21 -4.21
N SER A 194 2.50 16.55 -3.86
CA SER A 194 2.23 17.19 -2.57
C SER A 194 2.51 16.22 -1.41
N ALA A 195 2.86 16.75 -0.23
CA ALA A 195 3.07 15.90 0.95
C ALA A 195 1.78 15.18 1.38
N GLU A 196 0.62 15.81 1.17
CA GLU A 196 -0.69 15.21 1.38
C GLU A 196 -0.96 14.03 0.43
N ASP A 197 -0.74 14.20 -0.88
CA ASP A 197 -0.90 13.11 -1.85
C ASP A 197 0.04 11.94 -1.53
N PHE A 198 1.29 12.24 -1.19
CA PHE A 198 2.25 11.22 -0.76
C PHE A 198 1.76 10.47 0.49
N ALA A 199 1.28 11.18 1.51
CA ALA A 199 0.74 10.58 2.74
C ALA A 199 -0.44 9.62 2.44
N ILE A 200 -1.38 10.08 1.61
CA ILE A 200 -2.55 9.29 1.19
C ILE A 200 -2.11 8.06 0.41
N LEU A 201 -1.22 8.21 -0.57
CA LEU A 201 -0.74 7.11 -1.41
C LEU A 201 0.07 6.09 -0.63
N ALA A 202 0.93 6.52 0.30
CA ALA A 202 1.70 5.63 1.16
C ALA A 202 0.79 4.83 2.10
N CYS A 203 -0.16 5.51 2.76
CA CYS A 203 -1.17 4.88 3.61
C CYS A 203 -2.00 3.85 2.82
N HIS A 204 -2.49 4.23 1.64
CA HIS A 204 -3.28 3.35 0.79
C HIS A 204 -2.47 2.13 0.34
N SER A 205 -1.26 2.35 -0.17
CA SER A 205 -0.40 1.27 -0.68
C SER A 205 -0.10 0.22 0.39
N LEU A 206 0.17 0.63 1.63
CA LEU A 206 0.37 -0.29 2.75
C LEU A 206 -0.95 -0.93 3.20
N GLY A 207 -2.02 -0.15 3.32
CA GLY A 207 -3.35 -0.60 3.75
C GLY A 207 -4.03 -1.58 2.78
N THR A 208 -3.61 -1.64 1.52
CA THR A 208 -4.12 -2.60 0.52
C THR A 208 -3.19 -3.80 0.31
N THR A 209 -2.13 -3.95 1.08
CA THR A 209 -1.26 -5.14 0.99
C THR A 209 -1.95 -6.39 1.53
N SER A 210 -1.58 -7.56 1.01
CA SER A 210 -2.12 -8.84 1.51
C SER A 210 -1.88 -9.06 3.00
N GLU A 211 -0.81 -8.49 3.57
CA GLU A 211 -0.53 -8.60 5.01
C GLU A 211 -1.56 -7.86 5.85
N PHE A 212 -2.10 -6.73 5.37
CA PHE A 212 -3.17 -6.05 6.09
C PHE A 212 -4.49 -6.80 5.97
N LEU A 213 -4.74 -7.45 4.83
CA LEU A 213 -6.05 -7.98 4.46
C LEU A 213 -6.31 -9.41 4.93
N MET A 214 -5.24 -10.11 5.28
CA MET A 214 -5.28 -11.50 5.70
C MET A 214 -4.85 -11.64 7.16
N PHE A 215 -5.33 -12.67 7.84
CA PHE A 215 -4.91 -13.05 9.19
C PHE A 215 -4.78 -14.57 9.35
#